data_AF-A0A327K1H0-F1
#
_entry.id   AF-A0A327K1H0-F1
#
_cell.length_a   1.000
_cell.length_b   1.000
_cell.length_c   1.000
_cell.angle_alpha   90.00
_cell.angle_beta   90.00
_cell.angle_gamma   90.00
#
_symmetry.space_group_name_H-M   'P 1'
#
loop_
_entity.id
_entity.type
_entity.pdbx_description
1 polymer ?
#
loop_
_entity_poly.entity_id
_entity_poly.type
_entity_poly.pdbx_seq_one_letter_code
_entity_poly.pdbx_strand_id
1 'polypeptide(L)'
;MPRKKPAGAGTWADPDDAPELTEAHFEQADVYEGDRLVRPGRGPGRPKAASIKIAVSLRLDPDVLRYFRSTGPGWQSRMNAVLSRAARRRAAAQARPAAETRSRRAASGKSKRPEEVHPKRG
;
A
#
# COMPACT_ATOMS: atom_id res chain seq x y z
N MET A 1 28.35 12.26 -20.69
CA MET A 1 27.98 11.27 -19.66
C MET A 1 28.02 11.93 -18.30
N PRO A 2 26.94 11.91 -17.49
CA PRO A 2 26.99 12.54 -16.17
C PRO A 2 27.84 11.68 -15.21
N ARG A 3 28.84 12.32 -14.60
CA ARG A 3 29.80 11.69 -13.69
C ARG A 3 29.11 11.45 -12.34
N LYS A 4 29.16 10.21 -11.85
CA LYS A 4 28.64 9.79 -10.55
C LYS A 4 29.45 10.47 -9.44
N LYS A 5 28.78 11.08 -8.45
CA LYS A 5 29.44 11.70 -7.27
C LYS A 5 30.28 10.65 -6.52
N PRO A 6 31.46 11.00 -5.96
CA PRO A 6 32.21 10.05 -5.15
C PRO A 6 31.39 9.70 -3.89
N ALA A 7 31.32 8.41 -3.59
CA ALA A 7 30.71 7.90 -2.38
C ALA A 7 31.44 8.49 -1.17
N GLY A 8 30.68 8.78 -0.12
CA GLY A 8 31.08 9.58 1.02
C GLY A 8 32.39 9.14 1.66
N ALA A 9 33.17 10.13 2.09
CA ALA A 9 34.23 9.98 3.07
C ALA A 9 33.60 9.57 4.42
N GLY A 10 33.27 8.28 4.56
CA GLY A 10 33.16 7.67 5.86
C GLY A 10 34.58 7.46 6.37
N THR A 11 34.92 8.05 7.51
CA THR A 11 36.12 7.70 8.27
C THR A 11 36.03 6.22 8.60
N TRP A 12 36.72 5.40 7.82
CA TRP A 12 36.94 4.01 8.16
C TRP A 12 37.68 3.99 9.50
N ALA A 13 37.00 3.51 10.54
CA ALA A 13 37.62 3.24 11.82
C ALA A 13 38.42 1.93 11.66
N ASP A 14 39.69 1.98 12.08
CA ASP A 14 40.57 0.83 12.06
C ASP A 14 39.98 -0.29 12.94
N PRO A 15 39.90 -1.55 12.47
CA PRO A 15 39.47 -2.69 13.27
C PRO A 15 40.17 -2.82 14.63
N ASP A 16 41.40 -2.30 14.76
CA ASP A 16 42.14 -2.30 16.01
C ASP A 16 41.68 -1.20 17.00
N ASP A 17 40.87 -0.23 16.55
CA ASP A 17 40.25 0.84 17.34
C ASP A 17 38.75 0.55 17.59
N ALA A 18 38.33 -0.71 17.40
CA ALA A 18 36.97 -1.15 17.64
C ALA A 18 36.65 -1.11 19.16
N PRO A 19 35.46 -0.63 19.55
CA PRO A 19 35.06 -0.64 20.94
C PRO A 19 34.99 -2.08 21.47
N GLU A 20 35.43 -2.26 22.71
CA GLU A 20 35.35 -3.54 23.41
C GLU A 20 33.90 -4.07 23.43
N LEU A 21 33.76 -5.38 23.24
CA LEU A 21 32.44 -6.02 23.20
C LEU A 21 31.87 -6.12 24.61
N THR A 22 31.17 -5.06 25.05
CA THR A 22 30.48 -5.00 26.34
C THR A 22 29.28 -5.95 26.44
N GLU A 23 28.88 -6.31 27.67
CA GLU A 23 27.69 -7.13 27.96
C GLU A 23 26.41 -6.58 27.31
N ALA A 24 26.26 -5.26 27.26
CA ALA A 24 25.13 -4.60 26.60
C ALA A 24 25.03 -4.93 25.10
N HIS A 25 26.15 -5.25 24.44
CA HIS A 25 26.13 -5.71 23.05
C HIS A 25 25.56 -7.12 22.92
N PHE A 26 25.86 -8.01 23.88
CA PHE A 26 25.31 -9.37 23.91
C PHE A 26 23.81 -9.38 24.22
N GLU A 27 23.34 -8.51 25.11
CA GLU A 27 21.90 -8.36 25.40
C GLU A 27 21.08 -7.97 24.17
N GLN A 28 21.69 -7.24 23.23
CA GLN A 28 21.05 -6.75 22.02
C GLN A 28 21.28 -7.62 20.79
N ALA A 29 22.13 -8.65 20.89
CA ALA A 29 22.54 -9.51 19.79
C ALA A 29 21.48 -10.57 19.43
N ASP A 30 21.60 -11.08 18.20
CA ASP A 30 20.89 -12.27 17.77
C ASP A 30 21.45 -13.50 18.51
N VAL A 31 20.57 -14.32 19.08
CA VAL A 31 20.94 -15.58 19.75
C VAL A 31 20.70 -16.75 18.81
N TYR A 32 21.77 -17.48 18.49
CA TYR A 32 21.75 -18.66 17.65
C TYR A 32 22.05 -19.94 18.45
N GLU A 33 21.35 -21.02 18.15
CA GLU A 33 21.73 -22.40 18.52
C GLU A 33 22.10 -23.14 17.23
N GLY A 34 23.40 -23.31 16.99
CA GLY A 34 23.89 -23.75 15.68
C GLY A 34 23.50 -22.77 14.59
N ASP A 35 22.90 -23.26 13.49
CA ASP A 35 22.44 -22.42 12.38
C ASP A 35 21.03 -21.82 12.61
N ARG A 36 20.40 -22.10 13.76
CA ARG A 36 19.02 -21.68 14.04
C ARG A 36 18.99 -20.43 14.91
N LEU A 37 18.38 -19.36 14.39
CA LEU A 37 18.06 -18.17 15.17
C LEU A 37 16.97 -18.48 16.20
N VAL A 38 17.30 -18.35 17.48
CA VAL A 38 16.40 -18.62 18.62
C VAL A 38 15.76 -17.33 19.12
N ARG A 39 16.52 -16.22 19.13
CA ARG A 39 16.01 -14.91 19.53
C ARG A 39 16.61 -13.82 18.64
N PRO A 40 15.78 -13.03 17.93
CA PRO A 40 16.28 -11.86 17.24
C PRO A 40 16.71 -10.80 18.26
N GLY A 41 17.87 -10.22 18.04
CA GLY A 41 18.41 -9.10 18.79
C GLY A 41 17.51 -7.88 18.70
N ARG A 42 17.56 -7.06 19.76
CA ARG A 42 16.83 -5.80 19.86
C ARG A 42 17.61 -4.60 19.30
N GLY A 43 18.70 -4.87 18.57
CA GLY A 43 19.42 -3.83 17.83
C GLY A 43 18.51 -3.07 16.85
N PRO A 44 18.95 -1.91 16.34
CA PRO A 44 18.16 -1.07 15.43
C PRO A 44 18.03 -1.73 14.04
N GLY A 45 17.31 -2.85 13.98
CA GLY A 45 16.79 -3.39 12.74
C GLY A 45 15.86 -2.36 12.11
N ARG A 46 15.82 -2.35 10.77
CA ARG A 46 14.92 -1.48 10.00
C ARG A 46 13.50 -1.60 10.59
N PRO A 47 12.87 -0.49 11.01
CA PRO A 47 11.57 -0.55 11.65
C PRO A 47 10.59 -1.33 10.78
N LYS A 48 9.91 -2.33 11.36
CA LYS A 48 8.89 -3.11 10.67
C LYS A 48 7.88 -2.14 10.09
N ALA A 49 7.87 -1.99 8.78
CA ALA A 49 6.91 -1.12 8.11
C ALA A 49 5.50 -1.62 8.44
N ALA A 50 4.63 -0.74 8.96
CA ALA A 50 3.26 -1.07 9.35
C ALA A 50 2.43 -1.67 8.20
N SER A 51 2.83 -1.43 6.94
CA SER A 51 2.31 -2.11 5.76
C SER A 51 3.47 -2.52 4.85
N ILE A 52 3.73 -3.83 4.77
CA ILE A 52 4.75 -4.39 3.87
C ILE A 52 4.10 -4.62 2.50
N LYS A 53 4.83 -4.31 1.42
CA LYS A 53 4.40 -4.65 0.06
C LYS A 53 4.46 -6.16 -0.11
N ILE A 54 3.36 -6.76 -0.54
CA ILE A 54 3.31 -8.20 -0.82
C ILE A 54 3.79 -8.44 -2.26
N ALA A 55 4.76 -9.33 -2.43
CA ALA A 55 5.19 -9.77 -3.75
C ALA A 55 4.13 -10.73 -4.32
N VAL A 56 3.62 -10.42 -5.51
CA VAL A 56 2.62 -11.23 -6.21
C VAL A 56 3.05 -11.48 -7.64
N SER A 57 2.77 -12.67 -8.16
CA SER A 57 2.94 -12.99 -9.57
C SER A 57 1.67 -12.60 -10.33
N LEU A 58 1.73 -11.56 -11.15
CA LEU A 58 0.61 -11.03 -11.93
C LEU A 58 0.95 -11.08 -13.41
N ARG A 59 -0.01 -11.51 -14.23
CA ARG A 59 0.08 -11.40 -15.70
C ARG A 59 -0.41 -10.02 -16.12
N LEU A 60 0.42 -9.31 -16.87
CA LEU A 60 0.14 -7.98 -17.40
C LEU A 60 0.19 -8.03 -18.92
N ASP A 61 -0.58 -7.13 -19.54
CA ASP A 61 -0.49 -6.90 -20.98
C ASP A 61 0.95 -6.47 -21.37
N PRO A 62 1.52 -7.02 -22.48
CA PRO A 62 2.87 -6.68 -22.93
C PRO A 62 3.10 -5.18 -23.17
N ASP A 63 2.10 -4.47 -23.71
CA ASP A 63 2.22 -3.05 -24.03
C ASP A 63 2.26 -2.19 -22.77
N VAL A 64 1.47 -2.57 -21.75
CA VAL A 64 1.48 -1.92 -20.43
C VAL A 64 2.85 -2.11 -19.78
N LEU A 65 3.38 -3.34 -19.82
CA LEU A 65 4.70 -3.62 -19.25
C LEU A 65 5.81 -2.87 -20.00
N ARG A 66 5.75 -2.82 -21.33
CA ARG A 66 6.69 -2.07 -22.18
C ARG A 66 6.68 -0.59 -21.82
N TYR A 67 5.50 0.01 -21.72
CA TYR A 67 5.33 1.42 -21.35
C TYR A 67 5.96 1.73 -20.00
N PHE A 68 5.68 0.95 -18.95
CA PHE A 68 6.26 1.24 -17.65
C PHE A 68 7.78 1.03 -17.65
N ARG A 69 8.29 -0.05 -18.26
CA ARG A 69 9.74 -0.29 -18.35
C ARG A 69 10.48 0.84 -19.07
N SER A 70 9.90 1.43 -20.12
CA SER A 70 10.53 2.55 -20.83
C SER A 70 10.67 3.82 -19.98
N THR A 71 9.91 3.94 -18.89
CA THR A 71 10.09 5.05 -17.92
C THR A 71 11.39 4.98 -17.13
N GLY A 72 12.14 3.87 -17.23
CA GLY A 72 13.45 3.70 -16.60
C GLY A 72 13.38 3.20 -15.15
N PRO A 73 14.48 3.39 -14.36
CA PRO A 73 14.57 2.92 -12.98
C PRO A 73 13.37 3.37 -12.14
N GLY A 74 12.86 2.47 -11.29
CA GLY A 74 11.69 2.74 -10.45
C GLY A 74 10.34 2.58 -11.15
N TRP A 75 10.30 2.02 -12.38
CA TRP A 75 9.04 1.79 -13.10
C TRP A 75 8.00 0.99 -12.33
N GLN A 76 8.42 0.00 -11.52
CA GLN A 76 7.51 -0.78 -10.67
C GLN A 76 6.83 0.10 -9.60
N SER A 77 7.58 1.03 -8.99
CA SER A 77 7.02 1.98 -8.03
C SER A 77 6.02 2.93 -8.68
N ARG A 78 6.31 3.41 -9.91
CA ARG A 78 5.36 4.22 -10.69
C ARG A 78 4.10 3.43 -11.03
N MET A 79 4.24 2.19 -11.50
CA MET A 79 3.11 1.30 -11.78
C MET A 79 2.24 1.08 -10.55
N ASN A 80 2.85 0.81 -9.39
CA ASN A 80 2.13 0.63 -8.14
C ASN A 80 1.36 1.90 -7.71
N ALA A 81 1.93 3.09 -7.92
CA ALA A 81 1.24 4.35 -7.62
C ALA A 81 -0.03 4.52 -8.49
N VAL A 82 0.05 4.18 -9.78
CA VAL A 82 -1.09 4.21 -10.70
C VAL A 82 -2.18 3.24 -10.25
N LEU A 83 -1.81 1.99 -9.95
CA LEU A 83 -2.75 0.96 -9.47
C LEU A 83 -3.43 1.39 -8.16
N SER A 84 -2.68 1.93 -7.21
CA SER A 84 -3.25 2.43 -5.94
C SER A 84 -4.24 3.56 -6.16
N ARG A 85 -3.92 4.53 -7.03
CA ARG A 85 -4.84 5.63 -7.37
C ARG A 85 -6.10 5.11 -8.05
N ALA A 86 -5.98 4.18 -8.98
CA ALA A 86 -7.11 3.56 -9.66
C ALA A 86 -8.04 2.82 -8.67
N ALA A 87 -7.46 2.02 -7.77
CA ALA A 87 -8.20 1.31 -6.73
C ALA A 87 -8.98 2.27 -5.82
N ARG A 88 -8.35 3.35 -5.33
CA ARG A 88 -8.99 4.37 -4.51
C ARG A 88 -10.16 5.05 -5.22
N ARG A 89 -9.98 5.44 -6.50
CA ARG A 89 -11.04 6.03 -7.32
C ARG A 89 -12.22 5.09 -7.49
N ARG A 90 -11.94 3.81 -7.75
CA ARG A 90 -12.97 2.79 -7.95
C ARG A 90 -13.73 2.49 -6.65
N ALA A 91 -13.04 2.48 -5.50
CA ALA A 91 -13.68 2.36 -4.19
C ALA A 91 -14.61 3.57 -3.90
N ALA A 92 -14.15 4.79 -4.14
CA ALA A 92 -14.95 6.00 -3.94
C ALA A 92 -16.21 6.02 -4.83
N ALA A 93 -16.11 5.58 -6.08
CA ALA A 93 -17.26 5.49 -6.98
C ALA A 93 -18.29 4.43 -6.51
N GLN A 94 -17.82 3.30 -5.97
CA GLN A 94 -18.68 2.23 -5.45
C GLN A 94 -19.36 2.57 -4.13
N ALA A 95 -18.85 3.53 -3.35
CA ALA A 95 -19.46 3.99 -2.10
C ALA A 95 -20.63 4.97 -2.31
N ARG A 96 -20.76 5.57 -3.51
CA ARG A 96 -21.80 6.56 -3.83
C ARG A 96 -23.25 6.07 -4.03
N PRO A 97 -23.58 4.79 -4.32
CA PRO A 97 -24.94 4.45 -4.76
C PRO A 97 -25.98 4.33 -3.64
N ALA A 98 -25.60 4.28 -2.36
CA ALA A 98 -26.54 4.13 -1.25
C ALA A 98 -27.19 5.45 -0.78
N ALA A 99 -26.53 6.61 -1.00
CA ALA A 99 -27.07 7.90 -0.60
C ALA A 99 -28.13 8.44 -1.59
N GLU A 100 -27.97 8.13 -2.89
CA GLU A 100 -28.77 8.73 -3.95
C GLU A 100 -30.08 7.96 -4.25
N THR A 101 -30.09 6.65 -4.04
CA THR A 101 -31.31 5.82 -4.14
C THR A 101 -32.32 6.11 -3.02
N ARG A 102 -31.84 6.44 -1.81
CA ARG A 102 -32.71 6.83 -0.69
C ARG A 102 -33.43 8.16 -0.93
N SER A 103 -32.77 9.13 -1.57
CA SER A 103 -33.38 10.42 -1.92
C SER A 103 -34.47 10.31 -3.00
N ARG A 104 -34.30 9.45 -4.01
CA ARG A 104 -35.35 9.24 -5.04
C ARG A 104 -36.60 8.54 -4.49
N ARG A 105 -36.46 7.61 -3.54
CA ARG A 105 -37.61 6.92 -2.93
C ARG A 105 -38.40 7.81 -1.97
N ALA A 106 -37.75 8.76 -1.30
CA ALA A 106 -38.42 9.76 -0.46
C ALA A 106 -39.22 10.79 -1.29
N ALA A 107 -38.77 11.13 -2.51
CA ALA A 107 -39.45 12.08 -3.39
C ALA A 107 -40.68 11.49 -4.13
N SER A 108 -40.79 10.16 -4.28
CA SER A 108 -41.90 9.51 -4.99
C SER A 108 -43.13 9.24 -4.09
N GLY A 109 -43.03 9.45 -2.78
CA GLY A 109 -44.09 9.11 -1.81
C GLY A 109 -45.27 10.09 -1.69
N LYS A 110 -45.33 11.18 -2.48
CA LYS A 110 -46.35 12.23 -2.35
C LYS A 110 -47.22 12.36 -3.61
N SER A 111 -47.93 11.29 -3.99
CA SER A 111 -49.10 11.38 -4.88
C SER A 111 -50.05 10.20 -4.64
N LYS A 112 -50.93 10.36 -3.65
CA LYS A 112 -52.20 9.62 -3.56
C LYS A 112 -53.23 10.51 -2.85
N ARG A 113 -54.14 11.10 -3.62
CA ARG A 113 -55.47 11.51 -3.17
C ARG A 113 -56.48 10.84 -4.11
N PRO A 114 -57.56 10.25 -3.57
CA PRO A 114 -58.45 9.36 -4.32
C PRO A 114 -59.44 10.15 -5.17
N GLU A 115 -59.62 9.74 -6.42
CA GLU A 115 -60.78 10.13 -7.24
C GLU A 115 -61.76 8.96 -7.18
N GLU A 116 -62.74 9.05 -6.29
CA GLU A 116 -63.82 8.08 -6.16
C GLU A 116 -65.02 8.62 -6.96
N VAL A 117 -65.11 8.22 -8.22
CA VAL A 117 -66.28 8.45 -9.08
C VAL A 117 -66.99 7.13 -9.25
N HIS A 118 -68.15 6.99 -8.61
CA HIS A 118 -69.12 5.95 -8.94
C HIS A 118 -70.46 6.61 -9.23
N PRO A 119 -71.00 6.40 -10.44
CA PRO A 119 -72.36 5.91 -10.49
C PRO A 119 -72.55 4.82 -11.55
N LYS A 120 -73.01 3.64 -11.11
CA LYS A 120 -73.60 2.64 -12.01
C LYS A 120 -75.10 2.55 -11.71
N ARG A 121 -75.88 3.09 -12.65
CA ARG A 121 -77.27 2.66 -12.92
C ARG A 121 -77.20 1.32 -13.66
N GLY A 122 -78.23 0.49 -13.47
CA GLY A 122 -78.49 -0.72 -14.24
C GLY A 122 -78.98 -1.83 -13.34
#